data_AF-A0AA88LPE6-F1
#
_entry.id   AF-A0AA88LPE6-F1
#
_cell.length_a   1.000
_cell.length_b   1.000
_cell.length_c   1.000
_cell.angle_alpha   90.00
_cell.angle_beta   90.00
_cell.angle_gamma   90.00
#
_symmetry.space_group_name_H-M   'P 1'
#
loop_
_entity.id
_entity.type
_entity.pdbx_description
1 polymer ?
#
loop_
_entity_poly.entity_id
_entity_poly.type
_entity_poly.pdbx_seq_one_letter_code
_entity_poly.pdbx_strand_id
1 'polypeptide(L)'
;MQEKDMTYDKWKQPGWRIEQKYADKVLIGNWAEERLQKCNTAQSSNRLDFKPHPDHKPDVIVRRTAIRRSEGLPTRLLFSHHNTPTSQYLVTLYDESYSRHSSTGLPKLRTWHTDKMGWIPEKSDHPLHGPPTNYGLTELWRAQLEKQQAGSHMHSMYRAAYPVHPTDAFCQPRHARAPRLTSVRKKDLKINHMPGNAARPMSPLPCV
;
A
#
# COMPACT_ATOMS: atom_id res chain seq x y z
N MET A 1 40.52 3.19 19.97
CA MET A 1 41.59 4.19 20.12
C MET A 1 42.72 3.77 19.21
N GLN A 2 42.90 4.47 18.08
CA GLN A 2 44.05 4.26 17.20
C GLN A 2 45.17 5.14 17.74
N GLU A 3 46.24 4.52 18.25
CA GLU A 3 47.52 5.21 18.43
C GLU A 3 47.92 5.75 17.06
N LYS A 4 47.85 7.07 16.92
CA LYS A 4 48.52 7.76 15.81
C LYS A 4 50.01 7.57 16.09
N ASP A 5 50.67 6.75 15.29
CA ASP A 5 52.11 6.83 15.13
C ASP A 5 52.42 8.30 14.83
N MET A 6 52.90 9.02 15.85
CA MET A 6 53.42 10.36 15.70
C MET A 6 54.71 10.22 14.92
N THR A 7 54.59 10.15 13.60
CA THR A 7 55.73 10.22 12.68
C THR A 7 56.51 11.47 13.04
N TYR A 8 57.66 11.27 13.68
CA TYR A 8 58.55 12.31 14.17
C TYR A 8 59.11 13.07 12.95
N ASP A 9 58.44 14.15 12.57
CA ASP A 9 58.83 14.95 11.40
C ASP A 9 59.92 15.93 11.85
N LYS A 10 61.20 15.50 11.76
CA LYS A 10 62.42 16.28 12.12
C LYS A 10 62.36 17.71 11.57
N TRP A 11 61.77 17.88 10.39
CA TRP A 11 61.66 19.14 9.64
C TRP A 11 60.62 20.13 10.19
N LYS A 12 59.74 19.68 11.08
CA LYS A 12 58.73 20.53 11.74
C LYS A 12 59.14 20.99 13.14
N GLN A 13 60.31 20.54 13.62
CA GLN A 13 60.79 20.92 14.94
C GLN A 13 61.51 22.27 14.90
N PRO A 14 61.24 23.18 15.87
CA PRO A 14 62.02 24.41 16.01
C PRO A 14 63.42 24.04 16.52
N GLY A 15 64.37 23.91 15.59
CA GLY A 15 65.77 23.58 15.87
C GLY A 15 66.73 24.56 15.19
N TRP A 16 67.94 24.68 15.72
CA TRP A 16 68.96 25.61 15.23
C TRP A 16 69.73 25.09 13.99
N ARG A 17 69.55 23.80 13.63
CA ARG A 17 70.10 23.19 12.40
C ARG A 17 69.01 23.11 11.35
N ILE A 18 69.02 24.06 10.41
CA ILE A 18 68.11 24.10 9.27
C ILE A 18 68.80 23.42 8.09
N GLU A 19 68.54 22.12 7.89
CA GLU A 19 68.95 21.42 6.68
C GLU A 19 67.89 21.64 5.57
N GLN A 20 68.25 21.59 4.29
CA GLN A 20 67.29 21.66 3.20
C GLN A 20 66.69 20.27 2.95
N LYS A 21 65.35 20.17 2.91
CA LYS A 21 64.66 18.94 2.53
C LYS A 21 64.65 18.82 1.00
N TYR A 22 65.27 17.76 0.49
CA TYR A 22 65.21 17.40 -0.92
C TYR A 22 64.21 16.26 -1.14
N ALA A 23 63.80 16.04 -2.39
CA ALA A 23 62.97 14.89 -2.74
C ALA A 23 63.81 13.61 -2.72
N ASP A 24 63.20 12.45 -2.46
CA ASP A 24 63.81 11.10 -2.33
C ASP A 24 64.55 10.62 -3.59
N LYS A 25 64.53 11.42 -4.67
CA LYS A 25 65.30 11.25 -5.91
C LYS A 25 66.73 11.76 -5.79
N VAL A 26 66.96 12.74 -4.93
CA VAL A 26 68.26 13.38 -4.71
C VAL A 26 69.04 12.51 -3.73
N LEU A 27 70.26 12.12 -4.09
CA LEU A 27 71.10 11.21 -3.30
C LEU A 27 71.80 11.94 -2.14
N ILE A 28 71.02 12.66 -1.34
CA ILE A 28 71.50 13.49 -0.23
C ILE A 28 70.69 13.13 1.02
N GLY A 29 71.35 13.01 2.16
CA GLY A 29 70.71 12.64 3.42
C GLY A 29 70.26 11.18 3.42
N ASN A 30 69.10 10.91 4.03
CA ASN A 30 68.59 9.56 4.31
C ASN A 30 67.80 8.92 3.14
N TRP A 31 68.18 9.26 1.90
CA TRP A 31 67.42 8.96 0.68
C TRP A 31 67.15 7.46 0.46
N ALA A 32 68.02 6.57 0.94
CA ALA A 32 67.89 5.12 0.79
C ALA A 32 66.82 4.54 1.72
N GLU A 33 66.76 5.00 2.96
CA GLU A 33 65.77 4.56 3.96
C GLU A 33 64.36 5.05 3.64
N GLU A 34 64.23 6.28 3.14
CA GLU A 34 62.94 6.85 2.71
C GLU A 34 62.31 6.00 1.59
N ARG A 35 63.11 5.43 0.69
CA ARG A 35 62.63 4.49 -0.35
C ARG A 35 62.29 3.10 0.17
N LEU A 36 62.86 2.70 1.32
CA LEU A 36 62.67 1.37 1.88
C LEU A 36 61.38 1.26 2.70
N GLN A 37 60.73 2.40 3.02
CA GLN A 37 59.41 2.45 3.65
C GLN A 37 58.32 1.92 2.70
N LYS A 38 58.20 0.59 2.60
CA LYS A 38 57.07 -0.08 1.94
C LYS A 38 55.92 -0.23 2.93
N CYS A 39 54.86 0.53 2.72
CA CYS A 39 53.58 0.36 3.42
C CYS A 39 52.81 -0.85 2.89
N ASN A 40 53.24 -2.05 3.24
CA ASN A 40 52.48 -3.27 2.93
C ASN A 40 51.33 -3.40 3.95
N THR A 41 50.11 -3.00 3.57
CA THR A 41 48.93 -3.25 4.39
C THR A 41 48.66 -4.76 4.45
N ALA A 42 48.86 -5.37 5.62
CA ALA A 42 48.57 -6.79 5.83
C ALA A 42 47.12 -7.10 5.47
N GLN A 43 46.92 -8.04 4.55
CA GLN A 43 45.59 -8.54 4.18
C GLN A 43 45.28 -9.75 5.06
N SER A 44 44.02 -9.90 5.47
CA SER A 44 43.58 -11.12 6.17
C SER A 44 43.58 -12.32 5.21
N SER A 45 43.79 -13.53 5.74
CA SER A 45 43.70 -14.78 4.97
C SER A 45 42.36 -14.89 4.25
N ASN A 46 41.26 -14.56 4.93
CA ASN A 46 39.91 -14.52 4.34
C ASN A 46 39.84 -13.63 3.09
N ARG A 47 40.54 -12.48 3.07
CA ARG A 47 40.53 -11.58 1.91
C ARG A 47 41.34 -12.12 0.73
N LEU A 48 42.32 -12.99 0.97
CA LEU A 48 43.07 -13.69 -0.07
C LEU A 48 42.28 -14.90 -0.61
N ASP A 49 41.60 -15.63 0.27
CA ASP A 49 40.89 -16.87 -0.05
C ASP A 49 39.50 -16.63 -0.65
N PHE A 50 38.81 -15.58 -0.20
CA PHE A 50 37.44 -15.28 -0.63
C PHE A 50 37.43 -14.70 -2.05
N LYS A 51 36.82 -15.45 -2.97
CA LYS A 51 36.50 -14.97 -4.31
C LYS A 51 35.02 -14.57 -4.37
N PRO A 52 34.68 -13.27 -4.49
CA PRO A 52 33.29 -12.86 -4.61
C PRO A 52 32.71 -13.37 -5.94
N HIS A 53 31.54 -13.99 -5.88
CA HIS A 53 30.76 -14.41 -7.05
C HIS A 53 29.51 -13.53 -7.18
N PRO A 54 29.58 -12.37 -7.87
CA PRO A 54 28.49 -11.41 -7.91
C PRO A 54 27.23 -11.94 -8.63
N ASP A 55 27.41 -12.82 -9.61
CA ASP A 55 26.31 -13.38 -10.41
C ASP A 55 25.72 -14.66 -9.83
N HIS A 56 26.33 -15.20 -8.76
CA HIS A 56 25.88 -16.43 -8.14
C HIS A 56 24.62 -16.18 -7.30
N LYS A 57 23.47 -16.59 -7.83
CA LYS A 57 22.23 -16.65 -7.06
C LYS A 57 22.13 -18.03 -6.42
N PRO A 58 21.78 -18.13 -5.13
CA PRO A 58 21.49 -19.42 -4.53
C PRO A 58 20.32 -20.09 -5.27
N ASP A 59 20.33 -21.42 -5.31
CA ASP A 59 19.26 -22.21 -5.92
C ASP A 59 17.88 -21.76 -5.41
N VAL A 60 16.94 -21.60 -6.33
CA VAL A 60 15.56 -21.19 -6.07
C VAL A 60 14.90 -22.15 -5.07
N ILE A 61 15.21 -23.44 -5.13
CA ILE A 61 14.67 -24.44 -4.19
C ILE A 61 15.20 -24.16 -2.78
N VAL A 62 16.51 -24.01 -2.64
CA VAL A 62 17.16 -23.69 -1.36
C VAL A 62 16.56 -22.40 -0.78
N ARG A 63 16.42 -21.35 -1.59
CA ARG A 63 15.79 -20.09 -1.16
C ARG A 63 14.35 -20.28 -0.67
N ARG A 64 13.52 -21.00 -1.44
CA ARG A 64 12.11 -21.26 -1.06
C ARG A 64 12.02 -22.07 0.23
N THR A 65 12.87 -23.07 0.41
CA THR A 65 12.88 -23.88 1.63
C THR A 65 13.33 -23.08 2.85
N ALA A 66 14.31 -22.18 2.71
CA ALA A 66 14.75 -21.29 3.78
C ALA A 66 13.64 -20.32 4.19
N ILE A 67 12.94 -19.70 3.23
CA ILE A 67 11.79 -18.82 3.50
C ILE A 67 10.70 -19.59 4.25
N ARG A 68 10.31 -20.77 3.77
CA ARG A 68 9.30 -21.61 4.43
C ARG A 68 9.69 -22.00 5.86
N ARG A 69 10.96 -22.31 6.09
CA ARG A 69 11.47 -22.59 7.46
C ARG A 69 11.42 -21.35 8.35
N SER A 70 11.57 -20.15 7.79
CA SER A 70 11.54 -18.88 8.52
C SER A 70 10.13 -18.34 8.79
N GLU A 71 9.08 -18.89 8.16
CA GLU A 71 7.68 -18.44 8.34
C GLU A 71 7.17 -18.60 9.79
N GLY A 72 7.83 -19.45 10.60
CA GLY A 72 7.54 -19.60 12.03
C GLY A 72 6.20 -20.25 12.32
N LEU A 73 5.76 -20.17 13.58
CA LEU A 73 4.46 -20.66 14.01
C LEU A 73 3.38 -19.60 13.74
N PRO A 74 2.18 -19.99 13.28
CA PRO A 74 1.08 -19.05 13.12
C PRO A 74 0.69 -18.45 14.47
N THR A 75 0.39 -17.15 14.48
CA THR A 75 0.02 -16.38 15.69
C THR A 75 -1.16 -16.97 16.45
N ARG A 76 -2.10 -17.61 15.74
CA ARG A 76 -3.22 -18.33 16.36
C ARG A 76 -2.75 -19.40 17.35
N LEU A 77 -1.65 -20.10 17.08
CA LEU A 77 -1.13 -21.12 18.00
C LEU A 77 -0.41 -20.52 19.21
N LEU A 78 0.13 -19.30 19.08
CA LEU A 78 0.85 -18.63 20.16
C LEU A 78 -0.08 -17.92 21.15
N PHE A 79 -1.17 -17.32 20.64
CA PHE A 79 -2.03 -16.42 21.42
C PHE A 79 -3.46 -16.93 21.64
N SER A 80 -3.82 -18.13 21.16
CA SER A 80 -5.14 -18.68 21.44
C SER A 80 -5.18 -19.33 22.83
N HIS A 81 -6.21 -18.99 23.61
CA HIS A 81 -6.36 -19.51 24.97
C HIS A 81 -7.34 -20.69 25.07
N HIS A 82 -8.38 -20.74 24.23
CA HIS A 82 -9.41 -21.80 24.31
C HIS A 82 -9.95 -22.23 22.93
N ASN A 83 -9.16 -22.06 21.86
CA ASN A 83 -9.60 -22.23 20.47
C ASN A 83 -10.88 -21.42 20.12
N THR A 84 -11.21 -20.38 20.89
CA THR A 84 -12.38 -19.55 20.67
C THR A 84 -12.17 -18.71 19.40
N PRO A 85 -13.06 -18.80 18.40
CA PRO A 85 -12.96 -17.97 17.22
C PRO A 85 -13.17 -16.50 17.58
N THR A 86 -12.36 -15.61 17.01
CA THR A 86 -12.44 -14.17 17.25
C THR A 86 -13.82 -13.58 16.93
N SER A 87 -14.57 -14.21 16.03
CA SER A 87 -15.95 -13.84 15.67
C SER A 87 -16.95 -13.97 16.82
N GLN A 88 -16.60 -14.65 17.91
CA GLN A 88 -17.46 -14.77 19.10
C GLN A 88 -17.59 -13.44 19.87
N TYR A 89 -16.63 -12.52 19.74
CA TYR A 89 -16.57 -11.29 20.55
C TYR A 89 -16.84 -10.03 19.72
N LEU A 90 -17.78 -10.10 18.76
CA LEU A 90 -18.14 -8.96 17.92
C LEU A 90 -19.23 -8.06 18.53
N VAL A 91 -19.87 -8.52 19.61
CA VAL A 91 -20.91 -7.78 20.34
C VAL A 91 -20.29 -7.17 21.58
N THR A 92 -20.45 -5.86 21.75
CA THR A 92 -20.00 -5.17 22.95
C THR A 92 -21.07 -5.24 24.03
N LEU A 93 -20.66 -5.12 25.30
CA LEU A 93 -21.61 -5.08 26.42
C LEU A 93 -22.64 -3.95 26.28
N TYR A 94 -22.24 -2.82 25.72
CA TYR A 94 -23.13 -1.69 25.43
C TYR A 94 -24.19 -2.04 24.38
N ASP A 95 -23.77 -2.64 23.26
CA ASP A 95 -24.71 -3.09 22.21
C ASP A 95 -25.68 -4.15 22.74
N GLU A 96 -25.18 -5.04 23.59
CA GLU A 96 -26.03 -6.00 24.28
C GLU A 96 -27.07 -5.33 25.21
N SER A 97 -26.67 -4.35 26.01
CA SER A 97 -27.58 -3.74 26.99
C SER A 97 -28.64 -2.83 26.37
N TYR A 98 -28.29 -2.09 25.32
CA TYR A 98 -29.16 -1.07 24.73
C TYR A 98 -29.81 -1.47 23.42
N SER A 99 -29.12 -2.21 22.55
CA SER A 99 -29.65 -2.54 21.21
C SER A 99 -30.35 -3.89 21.17
N ARG A 100 -29.97 -4.82 22.06
CA ARG A 100 -30.44 -6.22 22.05
C ARG A 100 -31.28 -6.54 23.29
N HIS A 101 -32.45 -5.94 23.38
CA HIS A 101 -33.41 -6.13 24.47
C HIS A 101 -33.94 -7.57 24.65
N SER A 102 -33.59 -8.52 23.77
CA SER A 102 -34.01 -9.92 23.83
C SER A 102 -33.08 -10.82 24.67
N SER A 103 -31.87 -10.37 25.02
CA SER A 103 -30.93 -11.10 25.89
C SER A 103 -31.08 -10.66 27.35
N THR A 104 -32.24 -11.00 27.93
CA THR A 104 -32.59 -10.63 29.30
C THR A 104 -32.38 -11.78 30.30
N GLY A 105 -32.01 -12.97 29.80
CA GLY A 105 -31.73 -14.12 30.64
C GLY A 105 -30.39 -14.00 31.31
N LEU A 106 -30.37 -13.66 32.60
CA LEU A 106 -29.22 -13.99 33.46
C LEU A 106 -28.89 -15.48 33.32
N PRO A 107 -27.62 -15.90 33.46
CA PRO A 107 -27.28 -17.32 33.48
C PRO A 107 -28.17 -18.05 34.49
N LYS A 108 -28.71 -19.22 34.09
CA LYS A 108 -29.80 -19.93 34.78
C LYS A 108 -29.53 -20.22 36.27
N LEU A 109 -28.27 -20.24 36.70
CA LEU A 109 -27.86 -20.42 38.10
C LEU A 109 -26.65 -19.52 38.40
N ARG A 110 -26.86 -18.46 39.19
CA ARG A 110 -25.78 -17.63 39.75
C ARG A 110 -25.57 -17.96 41.22
N THR A 111 -24.33 -18.05 41.65
CA THR A 111 -23.91 -18.28 43.04
C THR A 111 -23.19 -17.05 43.57
N TRP A 112 -23.43 -16.69 44.83
CA TRP A 112 -22.64 -15.65 45.49
C TRP A 112 -21.23 -16.18 45.77
N HIS A 113 -20.22 -15.50 45.26
CA HIS A 113 -18.82 -15.84 45.49
C HIS A 113 -18.22 -14.88 46.50
N THR A 114 -17.71 -15.41 47.61
CA THR A 114 -17.16 -14.62 48.72
C THR A 114 -15.93 -13.82 48.29
N ASP A 115 -14.98 -14.45 47.60
CA ASP A 115 -13.69 -13.83 47.31
C ASP A 115 -13.78 -12.72 46.27
N LYS A 116 -14.68 -12.87 45.29
CA LYS A 116 -14.98 -11.83 44.30
C LYS A 116 -16.05 -10.85 44.76
N MET A 117 -16.64 -11.10 45.94
CA MET A 117 -17.75 -10.31 46.52
C MET A 117 -18.87 -10.01 45.52
N GLY A 118 -19.28 -11.02 44.74
CA GLY A 118 -20.18 -10.83 43.60
C GLY A 118 -20.94 -12.09 43.19
N TRP A 119 -21.96 -11.91 42.36
CA TRP A 119 -22.71 -13.01 41.76
C TRP A 119 -21.96 -13.55 40.55
N ILE A 120 -21.59 -14.83 40.59
CA ILE A 120 -20.92 -15.53 39.48
C ILE A 120 -21.84 -16.62 38.92
N PRO A 121 -21.87 -16.83 37.59
CA PRO A 121 -21.20 -16.00 36.61
C PRO A 121 -21.88 -14.66 36.41
N GLU A 122 -21.06 -13.63 36.19
CA GLU A 122 -21.56 -12.34 35.75
C GLU A 122 -22.03 -12.42 34.29
N LYS A 123 -22.83 -11.45 33.89
CA LYS A 123 -23.26 -11.32 32.49
C LYS A 123 -22.06 -11.12 31.54
N SER A 124 -21.01 -10.44 32.02
CA SER A 124 -19.73 -10.22 31.33
C SER A 124 -18.92 -11.50 31.12
N ASP A 125 -19.04 -12.49 32.02
CA ASP A 125 -18.32 -13.76 31.93
C ASP A 125 -18.82 -14.61 30.74
N HIS A 126 -20.04 -14.36 30.28
CA HIS A 126 -20.70 -15.10 29.19
C HIS A 126 -21.20 -14.12 28.13
N PRO A 127 -20.28 -13.50 27.36
CA PRO A 127 -20.67 -12.51 26.36
C PRO A 127 -21.57 -13.15 25.30
N LEU A 128 -22.46 -12.34 24.73
CA LEU A 128 -23.30 -12.80 23.64
C LEU A 128 -22.48 -13.14 22.40
N HIS A 129 -22.66 -14.37 21.94
CA HIS A 129 -22.13 -14.83 20.66
C HIS A 129 -23.11 -14.46 19.56
N GLY A 130 -22.66 -13.68 18.58
CA GLY A 130 -23.50 -13.34 17.44
C GLY A 130 -22.81 -12.37 16.48
N PRO A 131 -23.44 -12.14 15.30
CA PRO A 131 -22.97 -11.11 14.39
C PRO A 131 -23.14 -9.73 15.03
N PRO A 132 -22.22 -8.78 14.74
CA PRO A 132 -22.32 -7.41 15.22
C PRO A 132 -23.59 -6.74 14.65
N THR A 133 -24.17 -5.80 15.40
CA THR A 133 -25.40 -5.10 14.99
C THR A 133 -25.19 -4.29 13.72
N ASN A 134 -23.96 -3.80 13.49
CA ASN A 134 -23.51 -3.07 12.30
C ASN A 134 -24.31 -1.81 11.92
N TYR A 135 -25.46 -1.52 12.55
CA TYR A 135 -26.32 -0.33 12.35
C TYR A 135 -26.54 0.05 10.87
N GLY A 136 -26.60 -0.94 9.96
CA GLY A 136 -26.71 -0.73 8.51
C GLY A 136 -25.44 -0.19 7.83
N LEU A 137 -24.34 0.06 8.56
CA LEU A 137 -23.08 0.57 8.00
C LEU A 137 -22.53 -0.35 6.91
N THR A 138 -22.56 -1.66 7.14
CA THR A 138 -22.08 -2.63 6.16
C THR A 138 -22.87 -2.58 4.85
N GLU A 139 -24.17 -2.32 4.92
CA GLU A 139 -25.04 -2.22 3.75
C GLU A 139 -24.77 -0.91 2.99
N LEU A 140 -24.61 0.20 3.73
CA LEU A 140 -24.22 1.50 3.16
C LEU A 140 -22.86 1.42 2.45
N TRP A 141 -21.88 0.78 3.08
CA TRP A 141 -20.56 0.57 2.48
C TRP A 141 -20.61 -0.29 1.22
N ARG A 142 -21.37 -1.40 1.24
CA ARG A 142 -21.58 -2.23 0.05
C ARG A 142 -22.24 -1.45 -1.09
N ALA A 143 -23.32 -0.72 -0.79
CA ALA A 143 -23.99 0.13 -1.77
C ALA A 143 -23.08 1.22 -2.34
N GLN A 144 -22.20 1.80 -1.53
CA GLN A 144 -21.19 2.74 -2.00
C GLN A 144 -20.17 2.08 -2.92
N LEU A 145 -19.71 0.88 -2.59
CA LEU A 145 -18.74 0.12 -3.38
C LEU A 145 -19.34 -0.30 -4.72
N GLU A 146 -20.60 -0.75 -4.71
CA GLU A 146 -21.38 -1.05 -5.92
C GLU A 146 -21.55 0.18 -6.82
N LYS A 147 -21.85 1.35 -6.24
CA LYS A 147 -21.91 2.62 -6.99
C LYS A 147 -20.57 2.99 -7.63
N GLN A 148 -19.45 2.74 -6.94
CA GLN A 148 -18.12 2.96 -7.52
C GLN A 148 -17.81 1.97 -8.64
N GLN A 149 -18.21 0.71 -8.48
CA GLN A 149 -17.96 -0.34 -9.47
C GLN A 149 -18.86 -0.20 -10.70
N ALA A 150 -20.11 0.26 -10.53
CA ALA A 150 -21.04 0.55 -11.62
C ALA A 150 -20.70 1.82 -12.40
N GLY A 151 -19.89 2.72 -11.83
CA GLY A 151 -19.58 4.04 -12.38
C GLY A 151 -18.13 4.21 -12.83
N SER A 152 -17.73 3.57 -13.94
CA SER A 152 -16.57 4.00 -14.72
C SER A 152 -16.93 4.21 -16.19
N HIS A 153 -17.87 5.12 -16.42
CA HIS A 153 -17.82 5.92 -17.63
C HIS A 153 -17.09 7.21 -17.23
N MET A 154 -16.00 7.56 -17.93
CA MET A 154 -15.23 8.78 -17.64
C MET A 154 -16.09 10.04 -17.84
N HIS A 155 -16.88 10.40 -16.84
CA HIS A 155 -17.63 11.64 -16.79
C HIS A 155 -16.79 12.67 -16.05
N SER A 156 -16.61 13.85 -16.64
CA SER A 156 -16.05 14.99 -15.91
C SER A 156 -16.96 15.32 -14.73
N MET A 157 -16.38 15.87 -13.65
CA MET A 157 -17.13 16.33 -12.47
C MET A 157 -18.34 17.21 -12.86
N TYR A 158 -18.18 18.04 -13.90
CA TYR A 158 -19.25 18.86 -14.46
C TYR A 158 -20.41 18.02 -14.99
N ARG A 159 -20.15 16.98 -15.80
CA ARG A 159 -21.21 16.11 -16.35
C ARG A 159 -21.90 15.25 -15.29
N ALA A 160 -21.19 14.91 -14.20
CA ALA A 160 -21.77 14.19 -13.06
C ALA A 160 -22.67 15.11 -12.19
N ALA A 161 -22.25 16.36 -11.98
CA ALA A 161 -22.99 17.33 -11.18
C ALA A 161 -24.19 17.95 -11.92
N TYR A 162 -24.08 18.09 -13.25
CA TYR A 162 -25.14 18.61 -14.12
C TYR A 162 -25.73 17.48 -14.96
N PRO A 163 -26.73 16.74 -14.44
CA PRO A 163 -27.43 15.74 -15.23
C PRO A 163 -28.17 16.41 -16.40
N VAL A 164 -28.33 15.68 -17.51
CA VAL A 164 -29.09 16.16 -18.66
C VAL A 164 -30.52 16.45 -18.21
N HIS A 165 -30.91 17.73 -18.26
CA HIS A 165 -32.28 18.13 -17.95
C HIS A 165 -33.24 17.52 -18.98
N PRO A 166 -34.47 17.15 -18.57
CA PRO A 166 -35.47 16.68 -19.52
C PRO A 166 -35.70 17.74 -20.59
N THR A 167 -35.89 17.30 -21.84
CA THR A 167 -36.07 18.21 -23.00
C THR A 167 -37.23 19.19 -22.82
N ASP A 168 -38.21 18.82 -21.99
CA ASP A 168 -39.40 19.61 -21.71
C ASP A 168 -39.13 20.81 -20.78
N ALA A 169 -38.01 20.79 -20.05
CA ALA A 169 -37.56 21.94 -19.25
C ALA A 169 -37.02 23.07 -20.13
N PHE A 170 -36.67 22.80 -21.40
CA PHE A 170 -36.22 23.83 -22.32
C PHE A 170 -37.43 24.52 -22.96
N CYS A 171 -37.40 25.85 -23.00
CA CYS A 171 -38.39 26.65 -23.73
C CYS A 171 -38.44 26.19 -25.20
N GLN A 172 -39.52 25.51 -25.57
CA GLN A 172 -39.74 25.08 -26.93
C GLN A 172 -39.88 26.34 -27.81
N PRO A 173 -39.10 26.46 -28.89
CA PRO A 173 -39.24 27.59 -29.81
C PRO A 173 -40.64 27.51 -30.44
N ARG A 174 -41.52 28.44 -30.08
CA ARG A 174 -42.83 28.59 -30.74
C ARG A 174 -42.56 28.76 -32.22
N HIS A 175 -43.08 27.85 -33.02
CA HIS A 175 -42.85 27.80 -34.46
C HIS A 175 -43.46 29.03 -35.13
N ALA A 176 -42.66 30.09 -35.23
CA ALA A 176 -42.84 31.17 -36.20
C ALA A 176 -41.47 31.47 -36.81
N ARG A 177 -40.84 30.46 -37.41
CA ARG A 177 -39.79 30.72 -38.39
C ARG A 177 -40.48 31.07 -39.69
N ALA A 178 -40.44 32.34 -40.08
CA ALA A 178 -40.77 32.73 -41.44
C ALA A 178 -39.92 31.88 -42.41
N PRO A 179 -40.52 31.27 -43.45
CA PRO A 179 -39.74 30.53 -44.42
C PRO A 179 -38.71 31.48 -45.02
N ARG A 180 -37.42 31.15 -44.91
CA ARG A 180 -36.39 31.82 -45.70
C ARG A 180 -36.67 31.45 -47.16
N LEU A 181 -37.47 32.26 -47.85
CA LEU A 181 -37.63 32.22 -49.29
C LEU A 181 -36.28 32.60 -49.89
N THR A 182 -35.39 31.61 -50.01
CA THR A 182 -34.18 31.73 -50.78
C THR A 182 -34.55 31.46 -52.23
N SER A 183 -34.73 32.55 -52.99
CA SER A 183 -34.66 32.51 -54.44
C SER A 183 -33.27 31.99 -54.83
N VAL A 184 -33.16 30.70 -55.13
CA VAL A 184 -31.96 30.13 -55.75
C VAL A 184 -32.36 29.52 -57.08
N ARG A 185 -31.89 30.15 -58.15
CA ARG A 185 -31.91 29.63 -59.52
C ARG A 185 -31.33 28.21 -59.51
N LYS A 186 -32.11 27.23 -59.99
CA LYS A 186 -31.65 25.86 -60.25
C LYS A 186 -30.63 25.84 -61.39
N LYS A 187 -29.37 26.18 -61.11
CA LYS A 187 -28.20 25.67 -61.82
C LYS A 187 -27.10 25.50 -60.78
N ASP A 188 -26.60 24.27 -60.68
CA ASP A 188 -25.31 23.92 -60.09
C ASP A 188 -25.21 23.80 -58.56
N LEU A 189 -25.97 22.87 -57.96
CA LEU A 189 -25.55 22.22 -56.72
C LEU A 189 -25.96 20.74 -56.73
N LYS A 190 -25.06 19.84 -57.19
CA LYS A 190 -25.12 18.41 -56.85
C LYS A 190 -24.66 18.26 -55.40
N ILE A 191 -25.59 18.40 -54.45
CA ILE A 191 -25.35 18.02 -53.06
C ILE A 191 -25.54 16.51 -53.01
N ASN A 192 -24.42 15.77 -52.91
CA ASN A 192 -24.47 14.34 -52.62
C ASN A 192 -25.03 14.16 -51.20
N HIS A 193 -26.32 13.85 -51.11
CA HIS A 193 -26.95 13.42 -49.88
C HIS A 193 -26.49 11.98 -49.61
N MET A 194 -25.40 11.82 -48.86
CA MET A 194 -25.07 10.53 -48.25
C MET A 194 -26.04 10.35 -47.07
N PRO A 195 -26.97 9.37 -47.09
CA PRO A 195 -27.76 9.08 -45.91
C PRO A 195 -26.82 8.56 -44.83
N GLY A 196 -26.75 9.28 -43.70
CA GLY A 196 -26.06 8.82 -42.51
C GLY A 196 -26.61 7.46 -42.08
N ASN A 197 -25.70 6.59 -41.65
CA ASN A 197 -25.96 5.24 -41.17
C ASN A 197 -27.12 5.21 -40.16
N ALA A 198 -28.31 4.84 -40.62
CA ALA A 198 -29.36 4.34 -39.75
C ALA A 198 -28.92 2.94 -39.30
N ALA A 199 -28.57 2.80 -38.02
CA ALA A 199 -28.36 1.50 -37.41
C ALA A 199 -29.63 0.65 -37.62
N ARG A 200 -29.50 -0.51 -38.28
CA ARG A 200 -30.59 -1.47 -38.41
C ARG A 200 -30.92 -2.02 -37.01
N PRO A 201 -32.19 -2.07 -36.58
CA PRO A 201 -32.55 -2.81 -35.39
C PRO A 201 -32.26 -4.30 -35.62
N MET A 202 -31.49 -4.91 -34.71
CA MET A 202 -31.20 -6.34 -34.70
C MET A 202 -32.51 -7.12 -34.55
N SER A 203 -32.75 -8.06 -35.44
CA SER A 203 -33.83 -9.04 -35.32
C SER A 203 -33.60 -9.96 -34.10
N PRO A 204 -34.63 -10.32 -33.33
CA PRO A 204 -34.48 -11.21 -32.18
C PRO A 204 -34.10 -12.62 -32.64
N LEU A 205 -33.12 -13.22 -31.96
CA LEU A 205 -32.70 -14.60 -32.17
C LEU A 205 -33.77 -15.56 -31.63
N PRO A 206 -34.07 -16.68 -32.32
CA PRO A 206 -34.96 -17.71 -31.78
C PRO A 206 -34.29 -18.44 -30.62
N CYS A 207 -35.03 -18.59 -29.52
CA CYS A 207 -34.65 -19.43 -28.39
C CYS A 207 -34.56 -20.90 -28.83
N VAL A 208 -33.47 -21.57 -28.41
CA VAL A 208 -33.35 -23.04 -28.33
C VAL A 208 -33.37 -23.40 -26.86
#